data_AF-A0A9D1H5S5-F1
#
_entry.id   AF-A0A9D1H5S5-F1
#
_cell.length_a   1.000
_cell.length_b   1.000
_cell.length_c   1.000
_cell.angle_alpha   90.00
_cell.angle_beta   90.00
_cell.angle_gamma   90.00
#
_symmetry.space_group_name_H-M   'P 1'
#
loop_
_entity.id
_entity.type
_entity.pdbx_description
1 polymer ?
#
loop_
_entity_poly.entity_id
_entity_poly.type
_entity_poly.pdbx_seq_one_letter_code
_entity_poly.pdbx_strand_id
1 'polypeptide(L)'
;MNKYLSKENMKEFLLVTAGTLLVTIGVYFFKFPNNFSTGGVSGISIVLTKFFPHFSASNFVTFLNMFLLVIGFLVFGKGFGAKTAYSTILMSGVLELLDFFVPMSKPLTNQPLMELIFAVGLPAVGSAILF
;
A
#
# COMPACT_ATOMS: atom_id res chain seq x y z
N MET A 1 23.31 -25.80 2.65
CA MET A 1 21.87 -25.48 2.77
C MET A 1 21.71 -24.55 3.98
N ASN A 2 20.99 -23.43 3.85
CA ASN A 2 20.72 -22.38 4.87
C ASN A 2 21.77 -21.28 5.12
N LYS A 3 22.16 -20.53 4.08
CA LYS A 3 22.74 -19.17 4.22
C LYS A 3 21.70 -18.04 4.06
N TYR A 4 20.42 -18.37 3.93
CA TYR A 4 19.33 -17.40 3.67
C TYR A 4 18.58 -16.94 4.93
N LEU A 5 18.82 -17.57 6.09
CA LEU A 5 18.19 -17.24 7.37
C LEU A 5 19.23 -16.71 8.37
N SER A 6 19.91 -15.62 8.02
CA SER A 6 20.61 -14.81 9.03
C SER A 6 19.56 -14.04 9.85
N LYS A 7 19.72 -13.95 11.18
CA LYS A 7 18.82 -13.19 12.08
C LYS A 7 18.60 -11.75 11.60
N GLU A 8 19.56 -11.20 10.87
CA GLU A 8 19.56 -9.85 10.32
C GLU A 8 18.56 -9.70 9.16
N ASN A 9 18.57 -10.61 8.18
CA ASN A 9 17.62 -10.64 7.08
C ASN A 9 16.18 -10.84 7.57
N MET A 10 16.00 -11.62 8.64
CA MET A 10 14.67 -11.87 9.21
C MET A 10 14.12 -10.64 9.92
N LYS A 11 14.96 -9.90 10.65
CA LYS A 11 14.57 -8.60 11.23
C LYS A 11 14.20 -7.60 10.14
N GLU A 12 15.00 -7.53 9.09
CA GLU A 12 14.75 -6.62 7.97
C GLU A 12 13.42 -6.94 7.26
N PHE A 13 13.14 -8.22 7.01
CA PHE A 13 11.87 -8.65 6.43
C PHE A 13 10.66 -8.34 7.33
N LEU A 14 10.81 -8.51 8.65
CA LEU A 14 9.79 -8.14 9.63
C LEU A 14 9.53 -6.63 9.64
N LEU A 15 10.59 -5.81 9.60
CA LEU A 15 10.46 -4.35 9.53
C LEU A 15 9.75 -3.91 8.25
N VAL A 16 10.12 -4.50 7.11
CA VAL A 16 9.46 -4.20 5.82
C VAL A 16 8.00 -4.59 5.85
N THR A 17 7.67 -5.74 6.42
CA THR A 17 6.28 -6.20 6.56
C THR A 17 5.50 -5.25 7.47
N ALA A 18 6.04 -4.91 8.65
CA ALA A 18 5.40 -4.01 9.60
C ALA A 18 5.18 -2.60 9.02
N GLY A 19 6.20 -2.01 8.39
CA GLY A 19 6.12 -0.71 7.74
C GLY A 19 5.09 -0.69 6.61
N THR A 20 5.08 -1.74 5.77
CA THR A 20 4.09 -1.88 4.68
C THR A 20 2.68 -2.02 5.22
N LEU A 21 2.46 -2.78 6.30
CA LEU A 21 1.15 -2.92 6.92
C LEU A 21 0.66 -1.59 7.49
N LEU A 22 1.52 -0.82 8.16
CA LEU A 22 1.16 0.52 8.66
C LEU A 22 0.76 1.47 7.53
N VAL A 23 1.53 1.49 6.43
CA VAL A 23 1.16 2.24 5.22
C VAL A 23 -0.20 1.79 4.70
N THR A 24 -0.39 0.49 4.58
CA THR A 24 -1.62 -0.11 4.01
C THR A 24 -2.84 0.24 4.84
N ILE A 25 -2.75 0.15 6.17
CA ILE A 25 -3.83 0.50 7.10
C ILE A 25 -4.21 1.98 6.95
N GLY A 26 -3.22 2.88 6.90
CA GLY A 26 -3.46 4.31 6.68
C GLY A 26 -4.16 4.59 5.36
N VAL A 27 -3.75 3.89 4.29
CA VAL A 27 -4.36 4.00 2.97
C VAL A 27 -5.80 3.47 2.95
N TYR A 28 -6.02 2.25 3.45
CA TYR A 28 -7.31 1.57 3.35
C TYR A 28 -8.38 2.22 4.22
N PHE A 29 -8.09 2.45 5.51
CA PHE A 29 -9.11 2.90 6.45
C PHE A 29 -9.36 4.41 6.42
N PHE A 30 -8.35 5.22 6.06
CA PHE A 30 -8.45 6.66 6.14
C PHE A 30 -8.40 7.35 4.78
N LYS A 31 -7.53 6.93 3.84
CA LYS A 31 -7.46 7.60 2.53
C LYS A 31 -8.61 7.23 1.60
N PHE A 32 -8.90 5.94 1.43
CA PHE A 32 -9.91 5.48 0.48
C PHE A 32 -11.32 6.01 0.81
N PRO A 33 -11.84 5.88 2.05
CA PRO A 33 -13.21 6.28 2.36
C PRO A 33 -13.39 7.81 2.30
N ASN A 34 -12.34 8.58 2.59
CA ASN A 34 -12.36 10.04 2.54
C ASN A 34 -12.02 10.62 1.17
N ASN A 35 -11.72 9.79 0.17
CA ASN A 35 -11.26 10.24 -1.16
C ASN A 35 -10.03 11.16 -1.09
N PHE A 36 -9.13 10.95 -0.12
CA PHE A 36 -7.91 11.74 0.02
C PHE A 36 -6.87 11.32 -1.02
N SER A 37 -6.80 12.06 -2.12
CA SER A 37 -5.75 11.89 -3.13
C SER A 37 -4.47 12.61 -2.70
N THR A 38 -3.52 11.86 -2.13
CA THR A 38 -2.19 12.38 -1.75
C THR A 38 -1.12 12.08 -2.81
N GLY A 39 -1.52 11.76 -4.05
CA GLY A 39 -0.61 11.44 -5.16
C GLY A 39 -0.14 9.97 -5.23
N GLY A 40 0.70 9.69 -6.23
CA GLY A 40 1.21 8.34 -6.55
C GLY A 40 0.11 7.37 -7.00
N VAL A 41 0.40 6.05 -6.94
CA VAL A 41 -0.54 5.00 -7.37
C VAL A 41 -1.85 5.06 -6.57
N SER A 42 -1.77 5.26 -5.25
CA SER A 42 -2.95 5.37 -4.38
C SER A 42 -3.81 6.62 -4.63
N GLY A 43 -3.21 7.72 -5.09
CA GLY A 43 -3.97 8.92 -5.47
C GLY A 43 -4.66 8.73 -6.82
N ILE A 44 -3.96 8.14 -7.78
CA ILE A 44 -4.49 7.83 -9.11
C ILE A 44 -5.67 6.85 -9.01
N SER A 45 -5.58 5.84 -8.14
CA SER A 45 -6.67 4.87 -7.94
C SER A 45 -7.96 5.50 -7.40
N ILE A 46 -7.85 6.43 -6.46
CA ILE A 46 -9.02 7.18 -5.92
C ILE A 46 -9.69 7.98 -7.04
N VAL A 47 -8.89 8.62 -7.91
CA VAL A 47 -9.42 9.38 -9.05
C VAL A 47 -10.09 8.44 -10.05
N LEU A 48 -9.45 7.33 -10.43
CA LEU A 48 -10.01 6.34 -11.37
C LEU A 48 -11.32 5.72 -10.85
N THR A 49 -11.41 5.45 -9.55
CA THR A 49 -12.62 4.91 -8.92
C THR A 49 -13.83 5.82 -9.10
N LYS A 50 -13.63 7.15 -9.17
CA LYS A 50 -14.71 8.11 -9.46
C LYS A 50 -15.22 8.03 -10.90
N PHE A 51 -14.36 7.66 -11.85
CA PHE A 51 -14.74 7.47 -13.26
C PHE A 51 -15.31 6.06 -13.52
N PHE A 52 -14.84 5.06 -12.77
CA PHE A 52 -15.22 3.66 -12.91
C PHE A 52 -15.74 3.09 -11.58
N PRO A 53 -16.98 3.41 -11.18
CA PRO A 53 -17.51 3.08 -9.86
C PRO A 53 -17.74 1.57 -9.63
N HIS A 54 -17.60 0.74 -10.67
CA HIS A 54 -17.69 -0.72 -10.54
C HIS A 54 -16.43 -1.34 -9.94
N PHE A 55 -15.31 -0.63 -9.94
CA PHE A 55 -14.02 -1.11 -9.42
C PHE A 55 -13.63 -0.31 -8.18
N SER A 56 -13.11 -0.98 -7.16
CA SER A 56 -12.67 -0.30 -5.95
C SER A 56 -11.29 0.35 -6.15
N ALA A 57 -10.97 1.31 -5.28
CA ALA A 57 -9.64 1.91 -5.25
C ALA A 57 -8.55 0.86 -5.01
N SER A 58 -8.86 -0.21 -4.26
CA SER A 58 -7.97 -1.35 -4.03
C SER A 58 -7.62 -2.08 -5.33
N ASN A 59 -8.62 -2.39 -6.17
CA ASN A 59 -8.40 -3.06 -7.45
C ASN A 59 -7.50 -2.22 -8.38
N PHE A 60 -7.72 -0.91 -8.43
CA PHE A 60 -6.87 -0.01 -9.22
C PHE A 60 -5.44 0.05 -8.69
N VAL A 61 -5.25 0.09 -7.35
CA VAL A 61 -3.90 0.05 -6.78
C VAL A 61 -3.20 -1.25 -7.17
N THR A 62 -3.84 -2.41 -7.02
CA THR A 62 -3.24 -3.69 -7.41
C THR A 62 -2.88 -3.73 -8.89
N PHE A 63 -3.80 -3.34 -9.76
CA PHE A 63 -3.54 -3.31 -11.20
C PHE A 63 -2.35 -2.41 -11.55
N LEU A 64 -2.34 -1.17 -11.06
CA LEU A 64 -1.28 -0.21 -11.33
C LEU A 64 0.06 -0.65 -10.73
N ASN A 65 0.06 -1.18 -9.51
CA ASN A 65 1.26 -1.71 -8.88
C ASN A 65 1.84 -2.88 -9.66
N MET A 66 1.02 -3.86 -10.06
CA MET A 66 1.51 -4.99 -10.86
C MET A 66 2.06 -4.54 -12.21
N PHE A 67 1.38 -3.59 -12.86
CA PHE A 67 1.87 -2.99 -14.11
C PHE A 67 3.24 -2.30 -13.91
N LEU A 68 3.39 -1.51 -12.85
CA LEU A 68 4.65 -0.84 -12.51
C LEU A 68 5.75 -1.82 -12.11
N LEU A 69 5.42 -2.92 -11.44
CA LEU A 69 6.38 -3.99 -11.12
C LEU A 69 6.91 -4.65 -12.38
N VAL A 70 6.03 -4.94 -13.37
CA VAL A 70 6.45 -5.51 -14.66
C VAL A 70 7.37 -4.54 -15.40
N ILE A 71 6.99 -3.26 -15.51
CA ILE A 71 7.84 -2.24 -16.15
C ILE A 71 9.16 -2.10 -15.40
N GLY A 72 9.11 -2.01 -14.07
CA GLY A 72 10.29 -1.87 -13.24
C GLY A 72 11.25 -3.05 -13.40
N PHE A 73 10.73 -4.27 -13.47
CA PHE A 73 11.54 -5.45 -13.74
C PHE A 73 12.17 -5.43 -15.14
N LEU A 74 11.44 -4.96 -16.17
CA LEU A 74 11.98 -4.83 -17.53
C LEU A 74 13.09 -3.76 -17.63
N VAL A 75 12.94 -2.64 -16.92
CA VAL A 75 13.89 -1.51 -16.96
C VAL A 75 15.12 -1.75 -16.10
N PHE A 76 14.93 -2.21 -14.86
CA PHE A 76 16.00 -2.37 -13.87
C PHE A 76 16.57 -3.81 -13.80
N GLY A 77 15.93 -4.77 -14.49
CA GLY A 77 16.37 -6.16 -14.54
C GLY A 77 16.44 -6.82 -13.16
N LYS A 78 17.45 -7.67 -12.95
CA LYS A 78 17.70 -8.33 -11.65
C LYS A 78 18.14 -7.36 -10.54
N GLY A 79 18.44 -6.11 -10.87
CA GLY A 79 18.68 -5.03 -9.91
C GLY A 79 17.40 -4.41 -9.36
N PHE A 80 16.24 -4.81 -9.87
CA PHE A 80 14.94 -4.42 -9.34
C PHE A 80 14.85 -4.89 -7.87
N GLY A 81 14.83 -3.92 -6.95
CA GLY A 81 14.95 -4.19 -5.52
C GLY A 81 13.91 -5.21 -5.05
N ALA A 82 14.37 -6.41 -4.67
CA ALA A 82 13.51 -7.49 -4.20
C ALA A 82 12.61 -7.06 -3.03
N LYS A 83 13.13 -6.15 -2.19
CA LYS A 83 12.38 -5.52 -1.10
C LYS A 83 11.21 -4.66 -1.60
N THR A 84 11.41 -3.88 -2.66
CA THR A 84 10.38 -3.04 -3.27
C THR A 84 9.30 -3.87 -3.94
N ALA A 85 9.71 -4.94 -4.65
CA ALA A 85 8.77 -5.89 -5.22
C ALA A 85 7.92 -6.55 -4.11
N TYR A 86 8.58 -7.00 -3.04
CA TYR A 86 7.92 -7.62 -1.90
C TYR A 86 6.94 -6.67 -1.20
N SER A 87 7.35 -5.45 -0.84
CA SER A 87 6.46 -4.50 -0.17
C SER A 87 5.28 -4.09 -1.05
N THR A 88 5.49 -3.95 -2.35
CA THR A 88 4.42 -3.60 -3.31
C THR A 88 3.40 -4.72 -3.43
N ILE A 89 3.86 -5.97 -3.60
CA ILE A 89 2.97 -7.15 -3.65
C ILE A 89 2.23 -7.31 -2.32
N LEU A 90 2.92 -7.16 -1.20
CA LEU A 90 2.32 -7.24 0.14
C LEU A 90 1.26 -6.15 0.33
N MET A 91 1.55 -4.90 -0.02
CA MET A 91 0.59 -3.80 0.07
C MET A 91 -0.66 -4.09 -0.77
N SER A 92 -0.48 -4.48 -2.04
CA SER A 92 -1.60 -4.81 -2.93
C SER A 92 -2.43 -5.99 -2.41
N GLY A 93 -1.78 -7.06 -1.96
CA GLY A 93 -2.48 -8.21 -1.40
C GLY A 93 -3.26 -7.87 -0.14
N VAL A 94 -2.67 -7.11 0.79
CA VAL A 94 -3.35 -6.70 2.03
C VAL A 94 -4.49 -5.73 1.73
N LEU A 95 -4.34 -4.81 0.76
CA LEU A 95 -5.44 -3.94 0.33
C LEU A 95 -6.62 -4.74 -0.21
N GLU A 96 -6.39 -5.75 -1.05
CA GLU A 96 -7.47 -6.59 -1.58
C GLU A 96 -8.12 -7.45 -0.50
N LEU A 97 -7.32 -8.00 0.42
CA LEU A 97 -7.84 -8.75 1.56
C LEU A 97 -8.72 -7.85 2.45
N LEU A 98 -8.26 -6.64 2.77
CA LEU A 98 -9.05 -5.70 3.56
C LEU A 98 -10.32 -5.29 2.82
N ASP A 99 -10.26 -5.09 1.51
CA ASP A 99 -11.42 -4.76 0.70
C ASP A 99 -12.47 -5.88 0.64
N PHE A 100 -12.02 -7.12 0.62
CA PHE A 100 -12.89 -8.29 0.65
C PHE A 100 -13.49 -8.55 2.04
N PHE A 101 -12.68 -8.49 3.10
CA PHE A 101 -13.11 -8.83 4.47
C PHE A 101 -13.80 -7.69 5.21
N VAL A 102 -13.40 -6.44 4.97
CA VAL A 102 -13.88 -5.25 5.69
C VAL A 102 -14.21 -4.13 4.70
N PRO A 103 -15.23 -4.30 3.82
CA PRO A 103 -15.56 -3.31 2.80
C PRO A 103 -16.03 -2.00 3.42
N MET A 104 -15.20 -0.97 3.32
CA MET A 104 -15.47 0.36 3.88
C MET A 104 -16.31 1.22 2.91
N SER A 105 -17.55 1.52 3.29
CA SER A 105 -18.43 2.42 2.52
C SER A 105 -18.44 3.87 3.02
N LYS A 106 -17.95 4.10 4.25
CA LYS A 106 -17.94 5.42 4.91
C LYS A 106 -16.65 5.59 5.74
N PRO A 107 -16.20 6.84 5.96
CA PRO A 107 -15.12 7.14 6.90
C PRO A 107 -15.38 6.65 8.32
N LEU A 108 -14.32 6.43 9.11
CA LEU A 108 -14.42 5.92 10.49
C LEU A 108 -15.01 6.96 11.46
N THR A 109 -14.87 8.24 11.14
CA THR A 109 -15.29 9.38 11.95
C THR A 109 -15.97 10.44 11.06
N ASN A 110 -16.60 11.42 11.68
CA ASN A 110 -17.19 12.56 10.95
C ASN A 110 -16.25 13.77 10.88
N GLN A 111 -14.97 13.61 11.22
CA GLN A 111 -14.00 14.70 11.31
C GLN A 111 -12.87 14.52 10.27
N PRO A 112 -13.00 15.11 9.06
CA PRO A 112 -12.04 14.91 7.97
C PRO A 112 -10.60 15.27 8.33
N LEU A 113 -10.40 16.29 9.17
CA LEU A 113 -9.05 16.68 9.60
C LEU A 113 -8.36 15.58 10.43
N MET A 114 -9.11 14.93 11.34
CA MET A 114 -8.58 13.83 12.15
C MET A 114 -8.21 12.65 11.26
N GLU A 115 -9.08 12.30 10.31
CA GLU A 115 -8.80 11.22 9.37
C GLU A 115 -7.64 11.54 8.45
N LEU A 116 -7.47 12.80 8.05
CA LEU A 116 -6.32 13.25 7.27
C LEU A 116 -5.01 13.07 8.04
N ILE A 117 -5.01 13.40 9.34
CA ILE A 117 -3.84 13.20 10.21
C ILE A 117 -3.46 11.72 10.25
N PHE A 118 -4.42 10.80 10.38
CA PHE A 118 -4.14 9.36 10.34
C PHE A 118 -3.76 8.84 8.95
N ALA A 119 -4.43 9.34 7.91
CA ALA A 119 -4.19 9.03 6.51
C ALA A 119 -2.77 9.38 6.05
N VAL A 120 -2.14 10.39 6.66
CA VAL A 120 -0.76 10.80 6.38
C VAL A 120 0.21 10.28 7.44
N GLY A 121 -0.17 10.33 8.71
CA GLY A 121 0.67 9.96 9.85
C GLY A 121 1.02 8.46 9.87
N LEU A 122 0.04 7.57 9.66
CA LEU A 122 0.30 6.13 9.65
C LEU A 122 1.24 5.73 8.49
N PRO A 123 1.02 6.19 7.24
CA PRO A 123 1.99 5.94 6.17
C PRO A 123 3.35 6.61 6.37
N ALA A 124 3.41 7.78 7.02
CA ALA A 124 4.69 8.44 7.32
C ALA A 124 5.53 7.60 8.29
N VAL A 125 4.92 7.10 9.38
CA VAL A 125 5.60 6.19 10.33
C VAL A 125 5.99 4.89 9.64
N GLY A 126 5.09 4.30 8.84
CA GLY A 126 5.40 3.09 8.08
C GLY A 126 6.54 3.29 7.09
N SER A 127 6.62 4.45 6.44
CA SER A 127 7.71 4.82 5.54
C SER A 127 9.03 5.03 6.28
N ALA A 128 9.02 5.64 7.47
CA ALA A 128 10.20 5.80 8.30
C ALA A 128 10.77 4.46 8.83
N ILE A 129 9.97 3.40 8.84
CA ILE A 129 10.45 2.04 9.15
C ILE A 129 11.06 1.37 7.91
N LEU A 130 10.59 1.73 6.72
CA LEU A 130 11.00 1.15 5.44
C LEU A 130 12.35 1.70 4.92
N PHE A 131 12.70 2.93 5.31
CA PHE A 131 13.90 3.67 4.88
C PHE A 131 14.80 4.00 6.07
#